data_AF-A0A0Q7TK94-F1
#
_entry.id   AF-A0A0Q7TK94-F1
#
_cell.length_a   1.000
_cell.length_b   1.000
_cell.length_c   1.000
_cell.angle_alpha   90.00
_cell.angle_beta   90.00
_cell.angle_gamma   90.00
#
_symmetry.space_group_name_H-M   'P 1'
#
loop_
_entity.id
_entity.type
_entity.pdbx_description
1 polymer ?
#
loop_
_entity_poly.entity_id
_entity_poly.type
_entity_poly.pdbx_seq_one_letter_code
_entity_poly.pdbx_strand_id
1 'polypeptide(L)' 'MTYRVYSGPKGAPDPSPIEKQKMLYKEFISLDEALWWANHLSRRDRVALSIEGDDGTRMDRRAIGAAIAVAPQARSA' A
#
# COMPACT_ATOMS: atom_id res chain seq x y z
N MET A 1 -4.11 6.41 -14.29
CA MET A 1 -3.78 5.20 -13.51
C MET A 1 -4.07 5.53 -12.07
N THR A 2 -4.85 4.69 -11.39
CA THR A 2 -5.15 4.86 -9.97
C THR A 2 -4.66 3.65 -9.19
N TYR A 3 -4.14 3.90 -7.99
CA TYR A 3 -3.59 2.89 -7.10
C TYR A 3 -4.38 2.88 -5.79
N ARG A 4 -4.93 1.72 -5.44
CA ARG A 4 -5.66 1.50 -4.20
C ARG A 4 -4.73 0.90 -3.16
N VAL A 5 -4.60 1.58 -2.02
CA VAL A 5 -3.84 1.07 -0.87
C VAL A 5 -4.81 0.54 0.17
N TYR A 6 -4.80 -0.78 0.35
CA TYR A 6 -5.51 -1.48 1.42
C TYR A 6 -4.64 -1.48 2.67
N SER A 7 -5.21 -1.15 3.83
CA SER A 7 -4.46 -1.05 5.08
C SER A 7 -5.17 -1.73 6.25
N GLY A 8 -4.39 -2.14 7.25
CA GLY A 8 -4.90 -2.75 8.47
C GLY A 8 -3.97 -2.54 9.66
N PRO A 9 -4.33 -3.04 10.85
CA PRO A 9 -3.45 -3.01 12.01
C PRO A 9 -2.17 -3.83 11.76
N LYS A 10 -1.09 -3.52 12.46
CA LYS A 10 0.12 -4.35 12.47
C LYS A 10 -0.25 -5.80 12.82
N GLY A 11 0.32 -6.77 12.08
CA GLY A 11 0.05 -8.19 12.28
C GLY A 11 -1.24 -8.72 11.64
N ALA A 12 -2.07 -7.87 11.02
CA ALA A 12 -3.18 -8.34 10.20
C ALA A 12 -2.69 -9.33 9.12
N PRO A 13 -3.46 -10.33 8.71
CA PRO A 13 -3.11 -11.22 7.61
C PRO A 13 -3.16 -10.49 6.26
N ASP A 14 -2.58 -11.08 5.22
CA ASP A 14 -2.78 -10.56 3.86
C ASP A 14 -4.21 -10.89 3.40
N PRO A 15 -4.96 -9.90 2.89
CA PRO A 15 -6.37 -10.09 2.61
C PRO A 15 -6.56 -10.90 1.33
N SER A 16 -7.47 -11.87 1.39
CA SER A 16 -7.94 -12.61 0.22
C SER A 16 -8.69 -11.70 -0.77
N PRO A 17 -8.85 -12.10 -2.04
CA PRO A 17 -9.57 -11.30 -3.04
C PRO A 17 -11.01 -10.94 -2.62
N ILE A 18 -11.69 -11.82 -1.88
CA ILE A 18 -13.07 -11.57 -1.44
C ILE A 18 -13.13 -10.61 -0.24
N GLU A 19 -12.14 -10.67 0.66
CA GLU A 19 -12.03 -9.74 1.79
C GLU A 19 -11.72 -8.33 1.28
N LYS A 20 -10.83 -8.19 0.29
CA LYS A 20 -10.49 -6.89 -0.32
C LYS A 20 -11.71 -6.13 -0.85
N GLN A 21 -12.74 -6.84 -1.35
CA GLN A 21 -13.98 -6.20 -1.83
C GLN A 21 -14.77 -5.49 -0.73
N LYS A 22 -14.55 -5.87 0.54
CA LYS A 22 -15.22 -5.30 1.71
C LYS A 22 -14.32 -4.36 2.52
N MET A 23 -13.04 -4.25 2.13
CA MET A 23 -12.07 -3.42 2.82
C MET A 23 -12.12 -1.99 2.32
N LEU A 24 -11.97 -1.04 3.25
CA LEU A 24 -11.67 0.33 2.90
C LEU A 24 -10.25 0.43 2.32
N TYR A 25 -10.12 1.26 1.29
CA TYR A 25 -8.85 1.60 0.67
C TYR A 25 -8.76 3.11 0.50
N LYS A 26 -7.53 3.60 0.31
CA LYS A 26 -7.28 4.98 -0.13
C LYS A 26 -6.71 4.94 -1.54
N GLU A 27 -7.20 5.82 -2.41
CA GLU A 27 -6.76 5.94 -3.80
C GLU A 27 -5.69 7.02 -3.96
N PHE A 28 -4.76 6.75 -4.88
CA PHE A 28 -3.66 7.64 -5.28
C PHE A 28 -3.53 7.64 -6.80
N ILE A 29 -2.97 8.70 -7.37
CA ILE A 29 -2.82 8.84 -8.83
C ILE A 29 -1.47 8.29 -9.34
N SER A 30 -0.55 7.96 -8.43
CA SER A 30 0.75 7.38 -8.76
C SER A 30 1.15 6.27 -7.77
N LEU A 31 2.01 5.36 -8.25
CA LEU A 31 2.58 4.31 -7.41
C LEU A 31 3.50 4.90 -6.33
N ASP A 32 4.21 5.99 -6.64
CA ASP A 32 5.08 6.69 -5.69
C ASP A 32 4.29 7.28 -4.51
N GLU A 33 3.15 7.91 -4.76
CA GLU A 33 2.26 8.40 -3.70
C GLU A 33 1.69 7.24 -2.86
N ALA A 34 1.32 6.13 -3.50
CA ALA A 34 0.83 4.94 -2.82
C ALA A 34 1.91 4.33 -1.89
N LEU A 35 3.16 4.26 -2.36
CA LEU A 35 4.31 3.78 -1.58
C LEU A 35 4.69 4.76 -0.46
N TRP A 36 4.62 6.07 -0.71
CA TRP A 36 4.79 7.09 0.31
C TRP A 36 3.76 6.92 1.43
N TRP A 37 2.48 6.72 1.08
CA TRP A 37 1.41 6.45 2.05
C TRP A 37 1.63 5.15 2.82
N ALA A 38 2.07 4.08 2.16
CA ALA A 38 2.40 2.82 2.80
C ALA A 38 3.53 2.97 3.84
N ASN A 39 4.56 3.76 3.52
CA ASN A 39 5.61 4.11 4.46
C ASN A 39 5.10 5.01 5.60
N HIS A 40 4.19 5.95 5.32
CA HIS A 40 3.56 6.76 6.36
C HIS A 40 2.78 5.91 7.36
N LEU A 41 2.02 4.91 6.87
CA LEU A 41 1.25 3.99 7.71
C LEU A 41 2.14 3.17 8.65
N SER A 42 3.28 2.66 8.17
CA SER A 42 4.20 1.84 8.97
C SER A 42 4.71 2.56 10.23
N ARG A 43 4.80 3.90 10.15
CA ARG A 43 5.16 4.80 11.25
C ARG A 43 3.99 5.08 12.23
N ARG A 44 2.79 4.56 11.94
CA ARG A 44 1.51 4.87 12.60
C ARG A 44 0.68 3.60 12.85
N ASP A 45 1.15 2.67 13.68
CA ASP A 45 0.45 1.42 14.14
C ASP A 45 -0.43 0.64 13.14
N ARG A 46 -0.23 0.89 11.85
CA ARG A 46 -0.93 0.33 10.72
C ARG A 46 0.10 -0.05 9.68
N VAL A 47 -0.32 -0.86 8.73
CA VAL A 47 0.52 -1.28 7.61
C VAL A 47 -0.32 -1.31 6.35
N ALA A 48 0.32 -1.02 5.22
CA ALA A 48 -0.25 -1.36 3.92
C ALA A 48 -0.20 -2.88 3.75
N LEU A 49 -1.34 -3.46 3.39
CA LEU A 49 -1.51 -4.90 3.18
C LEU A 49 -1.43 -5.26 1.70
N SER A 50 -1.89 -4.36 0.82
CA SER A 50 -1.86 -4.54 -0.62
C SER A 50 -1.91 -3.18 -1.33
N ILE A 51 -1.21 -3.07 -2.47
CA ILE A 51 -1.38 -1.98 -3.44
C ILE A 51 -1.85 -2.60 -4.75
N GLU A 52 -2.94 -2.07 -5.32
CA GLU A 52 -3.48 -2.53 -6.60
C GLU A 52 -3.72 -1.35 -7.55
N GLY A 53 -3.10 -1.42 -8.74
CA GLY A 53 -3.29 -0.47 -9.82
C GLY A 53 -4.38 -0.91 -10.80
N ASP A 54 -5.04 0.04 -11.45
CA ASP A 54 -5.90 -0.22 -12.62
C ASP A 54 -5.11 -0.72 -13.85
N ASP A 55 -3.80 -0.50 -13.85
CA ASP A 55 -2.82 -0.99 -14.84
C ASP A 55 -2.40 -2.46 -14.66
N GLY A 56 -2.97 -3.16 -13.67
CA GLY A 56 -2.63 -4.54 -13.34
C GLY A 56 -1.51 -4.68 -12.30
N THR A 57 -0.95 -3.58 -11.80
CA THR A 57 0.02 -3.59 -10.69
C THR A 57 -0.60 -4.28 -9.47
N ARG A 58 0.11 -5.24 -8.89
CA ARG A 58 -0.25 -5.88 -7.62
C ARG A 58 0.98 -6.02 -6.76
N MET A 59 0.96 -5.39 -5.60
CA MET A 59 2.02 -5.52 -4.59
C MET A 59 1.43 -6.06 -3.30
N ASP A 60 1.96 -7.17 -2.83
CA ASP A 60 1.71 -7.67 -1.48
C ASP A 60 2.58 -6.94 -0.46
N ARG A 61 2.37 -7.21 0.83
CA ARG A 61 3.13 -6.60 1.92
C ARG A 61 4.64 -6.74 1.78
N ARG A 62 5.12 -7.89 1.28
CA ARG A 62 6.55 -8.14 1.11
C ARG A 62 7.12 -7.26 0.00
N ALA A 63 6.44 -7.19 -1.14
CA ALA A 63 6.81 -6.32 -2.26
C ALA A 63 6.77 -4.85 -1.86
N ILE A 64 5.75 -4.42 -1.11
CA ILE A 64 5.65 -3.05 -0.58
C ILE A 64 6.83 -2.75 0.35
N GLY A 65 7.13 -3.63 1.30
CA GLY A 65 8.26 -3.46 2.22
C GLY A 65 9.61 -3.38 1.49
N ALA A 66 9.81 -4.23 0.49
CA ALA A 66 11.02 -4.19 -0.34
C ALA A 66 11.13 -2.87 -1.13
N ALA A 67 10.03 -2.41 -1.74
CA ALA A 67 9.99 -1.15 -2.48
C ALA A 67 10.27 0.06 -1.58
N ILE A 68 9.70 0.10 -0.38
CA ILE A 68 9.97 1.15 0.61
C ILE A 68 11.44 1.14 1.04
N ALA A 69 12.05 -0.03 1.21
CA ALA A 69 13.44 -0.14 1.63
C ALA A 69 14.45 0.37 0.58
N VAL A 70 14.10 0.28 -0.72
CA VAL A 70 14.97 0.73 -1.81
C VAL A 70 14.66 2.14 -2.31
N ALA A 71 13.49 2.71 -1.97
CA ALA A 71 13.11 4.06 -2.36
C ALA A 71 13.67 5.10 -1.38
N PRO A 72 14.67 5.92 -1.77
CA PRO A 72 15.19 6.98 -0.93
C PRO A 72 14.20 8.13 -0.92
N GLN A 73 13.19 8.04 -0.07
CA GLN A 73 12.34 9.15 0.38
C GLN A 73 11.85 10.06 -0.76
N ALA A 74 10.69 9.75 -1.36
CA ALA A 74 9.92 10.73 -2.12
C ALA A 74 9.79 11.99 -1.25
N ARG A 75 10.59 13.00 -1.62
CA ARG A 75 10.80 14.23 -0.86
C ARG A 75 9.48 14.99 -0.83
N SER A 76 9.13 15.44 0.37
CA SER A 76 8.39 16.65 0.68
C SER A 76 7.62 17.29 -0.48
N ALA A 77 6.30 17.10 -0.49
CA ALA A 77 5.35 18.06 -1.04
C ALA A 77 4.23 18.22 -0.02
#